data_AF-A0A3M9XIP6-F1
#
_entry.id   AF-A0A3M9XIP6-F1
#
_cell.length_a   1.000
_cell.length_b   1.000
_cell.length_c   1.000
_cell.angle_alpha   90.00
_cell.angle_beta   90.00
_cell.angle_gamma   90.00
#
_symmetry.space_group_name_H-M   'P 1'
#
loop_
_entity.id
_entity.type
_entity.pdbx_description
1 polymer ?
#
loop_
_entity_poly.entity_id
_entity_poly.type
_entity_poly.pdbx_seq_one_letter_code
_entity_poly.pdbx_strand_id
1 'polypeptide(L)'
;MTLDDYVLTATKARASSAPPSLRNPLVAAAREAALSTIAHQAFKDGVGLDYFYGMVLESQKFFDEFFSATKPAFPESDDRRLWAHQKFGPFENIDPKTDIDIKKVKEIADAYFTKPVIHDPYFGWCLLDSLIFTEIKSFLRVMMATQFGSAPGNPAYFLSKGNEARYDFLSPLFFVLAIVFNYVTPVAIGYYAVENGHEIIGGLFYAIAAVGVLSYVATYSKRQATKKSNEEKLKKVLELYEQLKNEMIPANNVQRLADEASKLGVRFDNTIRSLIQIALHQQ
;
A
#
# COMPACT_ATOMS: atom_id res chain seq x y z
N MET A 1 15.18 25.32 -35.13
CA MET A 1 14.98 24.23 -34.16
C MET A 1 13.75 23.47 -34.60
N THR A 2 13.93 22.20 -34.91
CA THR A 2 12.89 21.26 -35.36
C THR A 2 12.56 20.28 -34.24
N LEU A 3 11.43 19.58 -34.31
CA LEU A 3 11.10 18.52 -33.35
C LEU A 3 12.19 17.42 -33.31
N ASP A 4 12.79 17.12 -34.46
CA ASP A 4 13.89 16.16 -34.57
C ASP A 4 15.13 16.57 -33.75
N ASP A 5 15.38 17.88 -33.62
CA ASP A 5 16.46 18.40 -32.76
C ASP A 5 16.21 18.07 -31.28
N TYR A 6 14.95 18.10 -30.82
CA TYR A 6 14.57 17.74 -29.45
C TYR A 6 14.65 16.22 -29.25
N VAL A 7 14.16 15.41 -30.19
CA VAL A 7 14.27 13.95 -30.13
C VAL A 7 15.74 13.50 -30.07
N LEU A 8 16.60 14.13 -30.89
CA LEU A 8 18.04 13.86 -30.89
C LEU A 8 18.70 14.29 -29.57
N THR A 9 18.29 15.44 -29.02
CA THR A 9 18.82 15.95 -27.75
C THR A 9 18.42 15.06 -26.57
N ALA A 10 17.18 14.56 -26.54
CA ALA A 10 16.74 13.58 -25.54
C ALA A 10 17.54 12.27 -25.64
N THR A 11 17.82 11.82 -26.86
CA THR A 11 18.64 10.63 -27.12
C THR A 11 20.08 10.81 -26.64
N LYS A 12 20.68 11.99 -26.86
CA LYS A 12 22.02 12.34 -26.35
C LYS A 12 22.07 12.40 -24.82
N ALA A 13 21.07 13.04 -24.20
CA ALA A 13 20.95 13.12 -22.74
C ALA A 13 20.84 11.74 -22.08
N ARG A 14 20.15 10.81 -22.74
CA ARG A 14 20.11 9.40 -22.30
C ARG A 14 21.48 8.73 -22.38
N ALA A 15 22.18 8.89 -23.50
CA ALA A 15 23.47 8.24 -23.72
C ALA A 15 24.53 8.69 -22.71
N SER A 16 24.44 9.93 -22.22
CA SER A 16 25.35 10.49 -21.22
C SER A 16 25.00 10.13 -19.77
N SER A 17 23.76 9.69 -19.49
CA SER A 17 23.28 9.41 -18.13
C SER A 17 23.09 7.94 -17.79
N ALA A 18 23.04 7.04 -18.77
CA ALA A 18 22.62 5.65 -18.54
C ALA A 18 23.64 4.86 -17.68
N PRO A 19 23.26 4.38 -16.48
CA PRO A 19 24.03 3.36 -15.78
C PRO A 19 23.94 2.04 -16.58
N PRO A 20 24.98 1.20 -16.60
CA PRO A 20 24.98 -0.09 -17.31
C PRO A 20 23.84 -1.05 -16.93
N SER A 21 23.17 -0.82 -15.81
CA SER A 21 22.13 -1.67 -15.22
C SER A 21 20.70 -1.42 -15.73
N LEU A 22 20.44 -0.35 -16.49
CA LEU A 22 19.13 -0.06 -17.09
C LEU A 22 19.07 -0.49 -18.56
N ARG A 23 19.39 -1.76 -18.84
CA ARG A 23 19.22 -2.41 -20.15
C ARG A 23 17.80 -2.96 -20.37
N ASN A 24 16.81 -2.39 -19.71
CA ASN A 24 15.44 -2.86 -19.82
C ASN A 24 14.70 -2.07 -20.93
N PRO A 25 14.32 -2.71 -22.05
CA PRO A 25 13.71 -2.04 -23.20
C PRO A 25 12.33 -1.43 -22.93
N LEU A 26 11.61 -1.85 -21.87
CA LEU A 26 10.27 -1.34 -21.57
C LEU A 26 10.27 -0.21 -20.54
N VAL A 27 11.21 -0.20 -19.59
CA VAL A 27 11.54 1.01 -18.83
C VAL A 27 12.07 2.09 -19.79
N ALA A 28 12.86 1.68 -20.78
CA ALA A 28 13.23 2.56 -21.89
C ALA A 28 12.00 3.02 -22.69
N ALA A 29 11.00 2.17 -22.96
CA ALA A 29 9.79 2.55 -23.70
C ALA A 29 8.85 3.50 -22.93
N ALA A 30 8.64 3.28 -21.63
CA ALA A 30 7.89 4.19 -20.77
C ALA A 30 8.60 5.55 -20.61
N ARG A 31 9.91 5.50 -20.43
CA ARG A 31 10.80 6.68 -20.46
C ARG A 31 10.77 7.35 -21.83
N GLU A 32 10.72 6.61 -22.93
CA GLU A 32 10.60 7.14 -24.30
C GLU A 32 9.23 7.77 -24.56
N ALA A 33 8.15 7.19 -24.05
CA ALA A 33 6.81 7.78 -24.14
C ALA A 33 6.75 9.11 -23.37
N ALA A 34 7.26 9.15 -22.13
CA ALA A 34 7.33 10.37 -21.34
C ALA A 34 8.24 11.43 -21.99
N LEU A 35 9.42 11.02 -22.48
CA LEU A 35 10.37 11.91 -23.16
C LEU A 35 9.82 12.43 -24.49
N SER A 36 9.03 11.65 -25.22
CA SER A 36 8.36 12.10 -26.44
C SER A 36 7.33 13.18 -26.13
N THR A 37 6.52 13.01 -25.09
CA THR A 37 5.56 14.02 -24.62
C THR A 37 6.28 15.30 -24.17
N ILE A 38 7.35 15.17 -23.39
CA ILE A 38 8.16 16.30 -22.93
C ILE A 38 8.85 17.01 -24.11
N ALA A 39 9.32 16.28 -25.13
CA ALA A 39 9.90 16.85 -26.35
C ALA A 39 8.88 17.65 -27.16
N HIS A 40 7.66 17.13 -27.34
CA HIS A 40 6.60 17.83 -28.05
C HIS A 40 6.17 19.10 -27.31
N GLN A 41 6.03 19.02 -25.99
CA GLN A 41 5.65 20.17 -25.17
C GLN A 41 6.75 21.24 -25.17
N ALA A 42 8.02 20.84 -24.99
CA ALA A 42 9.16 21.76 -25.04
C ALA A 42 9.32 22.44 -26.41
N PHE A 43 9.07 21.71 -27.51
CA PHE A 43 9.04 22.27 -28.85
C PHE A 43 7.92 23.31 -29.00
N LYS A 44 6.70 22.99 -28.53
CA LYS A 44 5.55 23.89 -28.56
C LYS A 44 5.79 25.17 -27.74
N ASP A 45 6.46 25.03 -26.61
CA ASP A 45 6.75 26.11 -25.67
C ASP A 45 8.01 26.92 -26.04
N GLY A 46 8.72 26.54 -27.13
CA GLY A 46 9.89 27.26 -27.63
C GLY A 46 11.12 27.15 -26.72
N VAL A 47 11.25 26.05 -25.99
CA VAL A 47 12.28 25.84 -24.97
C VAL A 47 13.66 25.60 -25.61
N GLY A 48 14.69 26.34 -25.22
CA GLY A 48 16.05 26.11 -25.75
C GLY A 48 16.58 24.69 -25.51
N LEU A 49 17.31 24.11 -26.49
CA LEU A 49 17.80 22.73 -26.43
C LEU A 49 18.67 22.42 -25.20
N ASP A 50 19.48 23.38 -24.73
CA ASP A 50 20.32 23.20 -23.54
C ASP A 50 19.47 23.05 -22.27
N TYR A 51 18.40 23.84 -22.16
CA TYR A 51 17.45 23.74 -21.06
C TYR A 51 16.67 22.41 -21.16
N PHE A 52 16.19 22.06 -22.36
CA PHE A 52 15.51 20.80 -22.62
C PHE A 52 16.40 19.58 -22.26
N TYR A 53 17.69 19.61 -22.62
CA TYR A 53 18.66 18.58 -22.23
C TYR A 53 18.73 18.40 -20.70
N GLY A 54 18.74 19.52 -19.96
CA GLY A 54 18.67 19.51 -18.49
C GLY A 54 17.37 18.90 -17.96
N MET A 55 16.22 19.26 -18.55
CA MET A 55 14.92 18.68 -18.19
C MET A 55 14.93 17.16 -18.38
N VAL A 56 15.46 16.68 -19.50
CA VAL A 56 15.56 15.25 -19.78
C VAL A 56 16.41 14.53 -18.73
N LEU A 57 17.58 15.06 -18.38
CA LEU A 57 18.42 14.47 -17.34
C LEU A 57 17.73 14.44 -15.97
N GLU A 58 16.99 15.49 -15.63
CA GLU A 58 16.26 15.58 -14.37
C GLU A 58 15.11 14.57 -14.32
N SER A 59 14.29 14.47 -15.37
CA SER A 59 13.25 13.45 -15.49
C SER A 59 13.83 12.04 -15.34
N GLN A 60 14.96 11.77 -16.00
CA GLN A 60 15.61 10.46 -15.95
C GLN A 60 16.04 10.08 -14.54
N LYS A 61 16.70 11.00 -13.83
CA LYS A 61 17.06 10.80 -12.42
C LYS A 61 15.81 10.52 -11.57
N PHE A 62 14.71 11.21 -11.85
CA PHE A 62 13.44 11.04 -11.15
C PHE A 62 12.85 9.63 -11.33
N PHE A 63 12.82 9.15 -12.58
CA PHE A 63 12.40 7.79 -12.91
C PHE A 63 13.27 6.74 -12.24
N ASP A 64 14.59 6.94 -12.24
CA ASP A 64 15.55 5.99 -11.64
C ASP A 64 15.38 5.93 -10.11
N GLU A 65 15.15 7.08 -9.45
CA GLU A 65 14.83 7.13 -8.02
C GLU A 65 13.51 6.41 -7.68
N PHE A 66 12.47 6.62 -8.50
CA PHE A 66 11.19 5.93 -8.33
C PHE A 66 11.32 4.42 -8.53
N PHE A 67 12.04 3.99 -9.58
CA PHE A 67 12.29 2.58 -9.82
C PHE A 67 13.08 1.96 -8.66
N SER A 68 14.09 2.64 -8.13
CA SER A 68 14.83 2.16 -6.95
C SER A 68 13.96 2.03 -5.70
N ALA A 69 13.01 2.96 -5.48
CA ALA A 69 12.11 2.93 -4.34
C ALA A 69 11.07 1.80 -4.41
N THR A 70 10.74 1.37 -5.62
CA THR A 70 9.70 0.36 -5.89
C THR A 70 10.29 -1.03 -6.10
N LYS A 71 11.52 -1.15 -6.60
CA LYS A 71 12.22 -2.42 -6.91
C LYS A 71 12.10 -3.52 -5.84
N PRO A 72 12.20 -3.25 -4.52
CA PRO A 72 12.09 -4.30 -3.50
C PRO A 72 10.74 -5.02 -3.49
N ALA A 73 9.65 -4.35 -3.88
CA ALA A 73 8.31 -4.95 -4.04
C ALA A 73 8.14 -5.71 -5.36
N PHE A 74 9.11 -5.58 -6.26
CA PHE A 74 9.09 -6.10 -7.62
C PHE A 74 10.38 -6.89 -7.96
N PRO A 75 10.82 -7.86 -7.14
CA PRO A 75 12.07 -8.59 -7.39
C PRO A 75 11.97 -9.57 -8.55
N GLU A 76 10.76 -10.08 -8.84
CA GLU A 76 10.46 -11.07 -9.89
C GLU A 76 9.40 -10.60 -10.89
N SER A 77 8.91 -9.36 -10.80
CA SER A 77 8.00 -8.88 -11.85
C SER A 77 8.76 -8.92 -13.15
N ASP A 78 8.29 -9.78 -14.05
CA ASP A 78 8.61 -9.76 -15.46
C ASP A 78 8.77 -8.28 -15.85
N ASP A 79 9.99 -7.93 -16.25
CA ASP A 79 10.61 -6.60 -16.41
C ASP A 79 9.83 -5.64 -17.35
N ARG A 80 8.57 -5.95 -17.64
CA ARG A 80 7.76 -5.49 -18.75
C ARG A 80 6.84 -4.33 -18.39
N ARG A 81 6.67 -3.97 -17.11
CA ARG A 81 5.81 -2.85 -16.68
C ARG A 81 6.33 -2.20 -15.38
N LEU A 82 6.70 -0.91 -15.43
CA LEU A 82 6.76 -0.04 -14.24
C LEU A 82 5.40 -0.04 -13.52
N TRP A 83 4.35 -0.20 -14.32
CA TRP A 83 2.98 -0.44 -13.91
C TRP A 83 2.70 -1.94 -13.79
N ALA A 84 3.34 -2.56 -12.81
CA ALA A 84 3.00 -3.92 -12.41
C ALA A 84 1.99 -3.81 -11.28
N HIS A 85 0.69 -3.95 -11.60
CA HIS A 85 -0.33 -4.16 -10.58
C HIS A 85 0.16 -5.25 -9.64
N GLN A 86 0.42 -4.86 -8.41
CA GLN A 86 0.89 -5.77 -7.39
C GLN A 86 -0.07 -6.95 -7.32
N LYS A 87 0.49 -8.16 -7.44
CA LYS A 87 -0.32 -9.35 -7.23
C LYS A 87 -0.75 -9.34 -5.77
N PHE A 88 -2.05 -9.32 -5.53
CA PHE A 88 -2.62 -9.69 -4.24
C PHE A 88 -2.50 -11.20 -3.99
N GLY A 89 -1.32 -11.80 -4.23
CA GLY A 89 -1.04 -13.12 -3.67
C GLY A 89 -1.40 -13.11 -2.18
N PRO A 90 -1.95 -14.21 -1.63
CA PRO A 90 -2.64 -14.16 -0.36
C PRO A 90 -1.60 -13.87 0.74
N PHE A 91 -1.48 -12.62 1.18
CA PHE A 91 -0.80 -12.23 2.42
C PHE A 91 0.73 -12.51 2.52
N GLU A 92 1.38 -13.05 1.49
CA GLU A 92 2.77 -13.49 1.55
C GLU A 92 3.77 -12.33 1.38
N ASN A 93 4.71 -12.24 2.32
CA ASN A 93 5.80 -11.28 2.42
C ASN A 93 5.41 -9.87 2.90
N ILE A 94 4.92 -9.84 4.15
CA ILE A 94 5.00 -8.68 5.04
C ILE A 94 6.43 -8.57 5.61
N ASP A 95 7.47 -8.77 4.80
CA ASP A 95 8.78 -8.26 5.18
C ASP A 95 8.83 -6.79 4.77
N PRO A 96 8.92 -5.82 5.70
CA PRO A 96 9.09 -4.41 5.34
C PRO A 96 10.32 -4.17 4.46
N LYS A 97 11.27 -5.13 4.38
CA LYS A 97 12.43 -5.07 3.49
C LYS A 97 12.13 -5.44 2.03
N THR A 98 11.01 -6.11 1.75
CA THR A 98 10.56 -6.48 0.40
C THR A 98 9.36 -5.63 -0.04
N ASP A 99 9.13 -4.49 0.60
CA ASP A 99 8.00 -3.60 0.32
C ASP A 99 8.45 -2.31 -0.37
N ILE A 100 7.50 -1.58 -0.96
CA ILE A 100 7.78 -0.25 -1.52
C ILE A 100 8.30 0.65 -0.40
N ASP A 101 9.35 1.43 -0.65
CA ASP A 101 9.75 2.51 0.25
C ASP A 101 8.74 3.66 0.12
N ILE A 102 7.68 3.59 0.91
CA ILE A 102 6.55 4.54 0.90
C ILE A 102 7.04 5.95 1.16
N LYS A 103 7.99 6.12 2.09
CA LYS A 103 8.53 7.42 2.44
C LYS A 103 9.21 8.02 1.22
N LYS A 104 10.03 7.22 0.53
CA LYS A 104 10.69 7.65 -0.69
C LYS A 104 9.69 7.93 -1.82
N VAL A 105 8.66 7.11 -2.01
CA VAL A 105 7.61 7.38 -3.01
C VAL A 105 6.83 8.66 -2.69
N LYS A 106 6.56 8.98 -1.42
CA LYS A 106 5.96 10.26 -1.03
C LYS A 106 6.89 11.44 -1.28
N GLU A 107 8.17 11.34 -0.94
CA GLU A 107 9.17 12.37 -1.28
C GLU A 107 9.24 12.61 -2.80
N ILE A 108 9.16 11.54 -3.59
CA ILE A 108 9.12 11.61 -5.06
C ILE A 108 7.78 12.22 -5.52
N ALA A 109 6.64 11.89 -4.92
CA ALA A 109 5.38 12.54 -5.28
C ALA A 109 5.39 14.05 -4.94
N ASP A 110 5.93 14.44 -3.79
CA ASP A 110 6.09 15.85 -3.38
C ASP A 110 7.05 16.61 -4.31
N ALA A 111 8.14 15.99 -4.71
CA ALA A 111 9.05 16.55 -5.70
C ALA A 111 8.43 16.61 -7.11
N TYR A 112 7.53 15.67 -7.45
CA TYR A 112 6.76 15.71 -8.68
C TYR A 112 5.85 16.94 -8.69
N PHE A 113 5.08 17.18 -7.62
CA PHE A 113 4.20 18.35 -7.48
C PHE A 113 4.89 19.69 -7.66
N THR A 114 6.12 19.80 -7.16
CA THR A 114 6.87 21.07 -7.17
C THR A 114 7.62 21.32 -8.47
N LYS A 115 7.64 20.35 -9.40
CA LYS A 115 8.40 20.40 -10.64
C LYS A 115 7.50 20.16 -11.86
N PRO A 116 6.83 21.22 -12.38
CA PRO A 116 5.98 21.10 -13.58
C PRO A 116 6.71 20.54 -14.80
N VAL A 117 8.03 20.74 -14.85
CA VAL A 117 8.95 20.31 -15.90
C VAL A 117 8.97 18.78 -16.09
N ILE A 118 8.75 18.02 -15.01
CA ILE A 118 8.77 16.56 -15.03
C ILE A 118 7.36 15.96 -15.03
N HIS A 119 6.32 16.79 -15.11
CA HIS A 119 4.94 16.34 -15.15
C HIS A 119 4.68 15.55 -16.44
N ASP A 120 4.37 14.28 -16.28
CA ASP A 120 4.05 13.36 -17.36
C ASP A 120 2.87 12.49 -16.91
N PRO A 121 1.80 12.36 -17.74
CA PRO A 121 0.62 11.61 -17.35
C PRO A 121 0.94 10.18 -16.94
N TYR A 122 1.80 9.48 -17.68
CA TYR A 122 2.15 8.08 -17.40
C TYR A 122 2.86 7.95 -16.05
N PHE A 123 3.80 8.85 -15.76
CA PHE A 123 4.51 8.84 -14.48
C PHE A 123 3.61 9.23 -13.30
N GLY A 124 2.72 10.21 -13.48
CA GLY A 124 1.68 10.55 -12.51
C GLY A 124 0.80 9.34 -12.16
N TRP A 125 0.43 8.53 -13.16
CA TRP A 125 -0.28 7.27 -12.97
C TRP A 125 0.52 6.23 -12.17
N CYS A 126 1.81 6.08 -12.44
CA CYS A 126 2.68 5.16 -11.70
C CYS A 126 2.80 5.53 -10.22
N LEU A 127 2.93 6.84 -9.92
CA LEU A 127 2.95 7.34 -8.54
C LEU A 127 1.62 7.09 -7.84
N LEU A 128 0.51 7.35 -8.53
CA LEU A 128 -0.83 7.18 -7.98
C LEU A 128 -1.14 5.72 -7.66
N ASP A 129 -0.84 4.79 -8.58
CA ASP A 129 -1.01 3.35 -8.39
C ASP A 129 -0.21 2.85 -7.17
N SER A 130 1.06 3.28 -7.06
CA SER A 130 1.95 2.89 -5.96
C SER A 130 1.47 3.38 -4.60
N LEU A 131 1.01 4.64 -4.52
CA LEU A 131 0.50 5.22 -3.28
C LEU A 131 -0.84 4.62 -2.87
N ILE A 132 -1.79 4.46 -3.81
CA ILE A 132 -3.08 3.83 -3.52
C ILE A 132 -2.87 2.39 -3.06
N PHE A 133 -2.03 1.62 -3.74
CA PHE A 133 -1.78 0.24 -3.34
C PHE A 133 -1.20 0.13 -1.92
N THR A 134 -0.26 1.02 -1.61
CA THR A 134 0.34 1.09 -0.28
C THR A 134 -0.70 1.31 0.82
N GLU A 135 -1.64 2.23 0.60
CA GLU A 135 -2.72 2.51 1.56
C GLU A 135 -3.64 1.30 1.72
N ILE A 136 -3.95 0.60 0.62
CA ILE A 136 -4.75 -0.64 0.65
C ILE A 136 -4.03 -1.72 1.44
N LYS A 137 -2.73 -1.92 1.22
CA LYS A 137 -1.91 -2.90 1.95
C LYS A 137 -1.82 -2.56 3.44
N SER A 138 -1.69 -1.28 3.77
CA SER A 138 -1.66 -0.80 5.16
C SER A 138 -3.00 -1.03 5.85
N PHE A 139 -4.11 -0.74 5.16
CA PHE A 139 -5.46 -1.04 5.65
C PHE A 139 -5.65 -2.53 5.88
N LEU A 140 -5.29 -3.37 4.90
CA LEU A 140 -5.29 -4.83 5.01
C LEU A 140 -4.50 -5.31 6.23
N ARG A 141 -3.31 -4.75 6.46
CA ARG A 141 -2.46 -5.10 7.61
C ARG A 141 -3.16 -4.80 8.93
N VAL A 142 -3.75 -3.62 9.09
CA VAL A 142 -4.49 -3.24 10.30
C VAL A 142 -5.70 -4.16 10.50
N MET A 143 -6.42 -4.47 9.43
CA MET A 143 -7.59 -5.33 9.46
C MET A 143 -7.24 -6.76 9.88
N MET A 144 -6.20 -7.34 9.31
CA MET A 144 -5.73 -8.69 9.67
C MET A 144 -5.15 -8.72 11.08
N ALA A 145 -4.39 -7.68 11.46
CA ALA A 145 -3.83 -7.55 12.80
C ALA A 145 -4.91 -7.45 13.89
N THR A 146 -6.10 -6.94 13.60
CA THR A 146 -7.16 -6.68 14.59
C THR A 146 -8.37 -7.62 14.48
N GLN A 147 -8.24 -8.73 13.74
CA GLN A 147 -9.38 -9.60 13.40
C GLN A 147 -10.57 -8.78 12.87
N PHE A 148 -10.33 -7.94 11.86
CA PHE A 148 -11.31 -7.01 11.30
C PHE A 148 -11.85 -6.02 12.35
N GLY A 149 -10.99 -5.49 13.22
CA GLY A 149 -11.35 -4.54 14.28
C GLY A 149 -12.24 -5.10 15.39
N SER A 150 -12.41 -6.43 15.46
CA SER A 150 -13.33 -7.09 16.42
C SER A 150 -12.65 -7.55 17.71
N ALA A 151 -11.32 -7.55 17.78
CA ALA A 151 -10.56 -7.99 18.94
C ALA A 151 -9.25 -7.18 19.13
N PRO A 152 -8.70 -7.14 20.36
CA PRO A 152 -7.31 -6.72 20.55
C PRO A 152 -6.38 -7.60 19.69
N GLY A 153 -5.30 -7.00 19.19
CA GLY A 153 -4.57 -7.53 18.05
C GLY A 153 -4.17 -9.01 18.13
N ASN A 154 -4.14 -9.69 16.98
CA ASN A 154 -3.85 -11.11 16.83
C ASN A 154 -2.34 -11.39 16.95
N PRO A 155 -1.83 -11.97 18.06
CA PRO A 155 -0.40 -12.21 18.24
C PRO A 155 0.18 -13.16 17.19
N ALA A 156 -0.64 -14.09 16.68
CA ALA A 156 -0.25 -15.01 15.61
C ALA A 156 0.13 -14.24 14.33
N TYR A 157 -0.56 -13.15 14.03
CA TYR A 157 -0.29 -12.31 12.87
C TYR A 157 1.06 -11.57 13.00
N PHE A 158 1.37 -11.04 14.18
CA PHE A 158 2.64 -10.34 14.41
C PHE A 158 3.84 -11.31 14.40
N LEU A 159 3.66 -12.51 14.96
CA LEU A 159 4.71 -13.51 15.07
C LEU A 159 4.93 -14.31 13.78
N SER A 160 3.91 -14.41 12.91
CA SER A 160 4.05 -15.08 11.62
C SER A 160 4.94 -14.32 10.64
N LYS A 161 5.08 -12.98 10.81
CA LYS A 161 5.86 -12.09 9.93
C LYS A 161 5.49 -12.26 8.44
N GLY A 162 4.20 -12.50 8.15
CA GLY A 162 3.70 -12.69 6.79
C GLY A 162 3.99 -14.05 6.15
N ASN A 163 4.41 -15.06 6.93
CA ASN A 163 4.47 -16.45 6.47
C ASN A 163 3.14 -17.16 6.79
N GLU A 164 2.44 -17.62 5.74
CA GLU A 164 1.11 -18.23 5.84
C GLU A 164 1.12 -19.52 6.66
N ALA A 165 2.04 -20.45 6.37
CA ALA A 165 2.17 -21.70 7.11
C ALA A 165 2.44 -21.48 8.61
N ARG A 166 3.24 -20.45 8.97
CA ARG A 166 3.45 -20.06 10.37
C ARG A 166 2.20 -19.46 10.99
N TYR A 167 1.45 -18.64 10.25
CA TYR A 167 0.20 -18.08 10.74
C TYR A 167 -0.83 -19.17 11.03
N ASP A 168 -1.01 -20.12 10.11
CA ASP A 168 -1.95 -21.23 10.26
C ASP A 168 -1.61 -22.15 11.43
N PHE A 169 -0.32 -22.30 11.73
CA PHE A 169 0.13 -23.02 12.93
C PHE A 169 -0.06 -22.21 14.21
N LEU A 170 0.30 -20.93 14.22
CA LEU A 170 0.27 -20.08 15.43
C LEU A 170 -1.15 -19.67 15.83
N SER A 171 -2.05 -19.47 14.87
CA SER A 171 -3.43 -19.04 15.10
C SER A 171 -4.20 -19.97 16.06
N PRO A 172 -4.31 -21.29 15.83
CA PRO A 172 -4.97 -22.20 16.76
C PRO A 172 -4.24 -22.30 18.10
N LEU A 173 -2.90 -22.24 18.11
CA LEU A 173 -2.12 -22.25 19.34
C LEU A 173 -2.46 -21.05 20.24
N PHE A 174 -2.45 -19.83 19.70
CA PHE A 174 -2.80 -18.63 20.45
C PHE A 174 -4.28 -18.60 20.84
N PHE A 175 -5.16 -19.18 20.04
CA PHE A 175 -6.56 -19.35 20.41
C PHE A 175 -6.71 -20.25 21.64
N VAL A 176 -6.04 -21.42 21.66
CA VAL A 176 -6.04 -22.33 22.81
C VAL A 176 -5.42 -21.66 24.04
N LEU A 177 -4.28 -20.98 23.90
CA LEU A 177 -3.66 -20.24 25.00
C LEU A 177 -4.59 -19.15 25.54
N ALA A 178 -5.27 -18.40 24.66
CA ALA A 178 -6.23 -17.39 25.07
C ALA A 178 -7.39 -18.03 25.86
N ILE A 179 -7.87 -19.22 25.48
CA ILE A 179 -8.89 -19.94 26.24
C ILE A 179 -8.35 -20.34 27.62
N VAL A 180 -7.16 -20.93 27.66
CA VAL A 180 -6.53 -21.40 28.90
C VAL A 180 -6.30 -20.24 29.86
N PHE A 181 -5.74 -19.12 29.41
CA PHE A 181 -5.45 -17.98 30.28
C PHE A 181 -6.69 -17.19 30.70
N ASN A 182 -7.70 -17.05 29.84
CA ASN A 182 -8.88 -16.24 30.17
C ASN A 182 -9.96 -17.01 30.93
N TYR A 183 -10.06 -18.34 30.75
CA TYR A 183 -11.16 -19.12 31.31
C TYR A 183 -10.70 -20.23 32.25
N VAL A 184 -9.65 -20.98 31.90
CA VAL A 184 -9.21 -22.12 32.71
C VAL A 184 -8.37 -21.69 33.91
N THR A 185 -7.42 -20.77 33.69
CA THR A 185 -6.46 -20.32 34.70
C THR A 185 -7.13 -19.61 35.88
N PRO A 186 -8.05 -18.64 35.67
CA PRO A 186 -8.73 -17.98 36.80
C PRO A 186 -9.57 -18.97 37.62
N VAL A 187 -10.24 -19.92 36.96
CA VAL A 187 -11.04 -20.95 37.64
C VAL A 187 -10.14 -21.89 38.46
N ALA A 188 -9.01 -22.33 37.90
CA ALA A 188 -8.05 -23.19 38.60
C ALA A 188 -7.42 -22.49 39.81
N ILE A 189 -7.01 -21.22 39.66
CA ILE A 189 -6.49 -20.40 40.78
C ILE A 189 -7.59 -20.19 41.83
N GLY A 190 -8.82 -19.91 41.39
CA GLY A 190 -9.97 -19.76 42.27
C GLY A 190 -10.22 -21.01 43.12
N TYR A 191 -10.22 -22.17 42.48
CA TYR A 191 -10.37 -23.46 43.16
C TYR A 191 -9.27 -23.72 44.18
N TYR A 192 -8.00 -23.56 43.77
CA TYR A 192 -6.85 -23.74 44.64
C TYR A 192 -6.87 -22.79 45.85
N ALA A 193 -7.27 -21.53 45.63
CA ALA A 193 -7.37 -20.55 46.71
C ALA A 193 -8.45 -20.93 47.74
N VAL A 194 -9.62 -21.39 47.29
CA VAL A 194 -10.70 -21.86 48.19
C VAL A 194 -10.25 -23.09 48.99
N GLU A 195 -9.60 -24.05 48.34
CA GLU A 195 -9.13 -25.29 48.99
C GLU A 195 -8.12 -25.01 50.12
N ASN A 196 -7.33 -23.94 50.00
CA ASN A 196 -6.35 -23.51 51.01
C ASN A 196 -6.90 -22.47 52.01
N GLY A 197 -8.22 -22.29 52.09
CA GLY A 197 -8.86 -21.39 53.05
C GLY A 197 -8.81 -19.89 52.69
N HIS A 198 -8.44 -19.55 51.46
CA HIS A 198 -8.43 -18.18 50.94
C HIS A 198 -9.71 -17.88 50.14
N GLU A 199 -10.86 -17.98 50.80
CA GLU A 199 -12.20 -17.85 50.18
C GLU A 199 -12.39 -16.51 49.44
N ILE A 200 -11.91 -15.40 50.02
CA ILE A 200 -12.03 -14.07 49.42
C ILE A 200 -11.25 -13.99 48.10
N ILE A 201 -10.03 -14.54 48.07
CA ILE A 201 -9.17 -14.57 46.88
C ILE A 201 -9.80 -15.48 45.82
N GLY A 202 -10.28 -16.65 46.24
CA GLY A 202 -10.96 -17.59 45.34
C GLY A 202 -12.21 -16.99 44.68
N GLY A 203 -13.05 -16.34 45.48
CA GLY A 203 -14.24 -15.61 45.00
C GLY A 203 -13.91 -14.52 43.99
N LEU A 204 -12.83 -13.76 44.21
CA LEU A 204 -12.37 -12.74 43.27
C LEU A 204 -12.01 -13.34 41.90
N PHE A 205 -11.26 -14.44 41.87
CA PHE A 205 -10.87 -15.10 40.62
C PHE A 205 -12.06 -15.69 39.85
N TYR A 206 -13.04 -16.27 40.56
CA TYR A 206 -14.29 -16.69 39.94
C TYR A 206 -15.10 -15.51 39.38
N ALA A 207 -15.16 -14.39 40.10
CA ALA A 207 -15.82 -13.18 39.62
C ALA A 207 -15.15 -12.63 38.36
N ILE A 208 -13.82 -12.62 38.29
CA ILE A 208 -13.06 -12.24 37.08
C ILE A 208 -13.41 -13.15 35.90
N ALA A 209 -13.43 -14.48 36.12
CA ALA A 209 -13.81 -15.43 35.07
C ALA A 209 -15.25 -15.19 34.58
N ALA A 210 -16.19 -15.02 35.50
CA ALA A 210 -17.60 -14.77 35.19
C ALA A 210 -17.80 -13.46 34.41
N VAL A 211 -17.15 -12.37 34.84
CA VAL A 211 -17.17 -11.09 34.12
C VAL A 211 -16.57 -11.23 32.72
N GLY A 212 -15.48 -11.99 32.56
CA GLY A 212 -14.87 -12.28 31.27
C GLY A 212 -15.83 -13.00 30.31
N VAL A 213 -16.52 -14.04 30.77
CA VAL A 213 -17.53 -14.76 29.98
C VAL A 213 -18.71 -13.85 29.62
N LEU A 214 -19.27 -13.14 30.61
CA LEU A 214 -20.40 -12.24 30.39
C LEU A 214 -20.05 -11.11 29.42
N SER A 215 -18.85 -10.53 29.53
CA SER A 215 -18.37 -9.49 28.61
C SER A 215 -18.17 -10.02 27.20
N TYR A 216 -17.67 -11.24 27.04
CA TYR A 216 -17.52 -11.90 25.74
C TYR A 216 -18.88 -12.09 25.07
N VAL A 217 -19.86 -12.63 25.80
CA VAL A 217 -21.23 -12.84 25.29
C VAL A 217 -21.91 -11.50 24.99
N ALA A 218 -21.86 -10.53 25.89
CA ALA A 218 -22.48 -9.23 25.73
C ALA A 218 -21.92 -8.44 24.53
N THR A 219 -20.63 -8.60 24.23
CA THR A 219 -19.98 -7.92 23.09
C THR A 219 -20.02 -8.73 21.80
N TYR A 220 -20.45 -9.98 21.80
CA TYR A 220 -20.43 -10.88 20.64
C TYR A 220 -21.18 -10.30 19.43
N SER A 221 -22.41 -9.81 19.62
CA SER A 221 -23.21 -9.21 18.54
C SER A 221 -22.54 -8.00 17.92
N LYS A 222 -21.98 -7.10 18.76
CA LYS A 222 -21.24 -5.92 18.28
C LYS A 222 -19.99 -6.33 17.50
N ARG A 223 -19.23 -7.30 18.00
CA ARG A 223 -18.01 -7.82 17.33
C ARG A 223 -18.34 -8.43 15.97
N GLN A 224 -19.43 -9.21 15.87
CA GLN A 224 -19.91 -9.76 14.60
C GLN A 224 -20.35 -8.67 13.62
N ALA A 225 -21.09 -7.66 14.08
CA ALA A 225 -21.49 -6.53 13.26
C ALA A 225 -20.28 -5.73 12.74
N THR A 226 -19.30 -5.45 13.60
CA THR A 226 -18.05 -4.79 13.23
C THR A 226 -17.26 -5.63 12.23
N LYS A 227 -17.11 -6.93 12.47
CA LYS A 227 -16.42 -7.85 11.56
C LYS A 227 -17.08 -7.83 10.17
N LYS A 228 -18.41 -8.00 10.10
CA LYS A 228 -19.14 -8.00 8.83
C LYS A 228 -19.02 -6.66 8.08
N SER A 229 -19.17 -5.53 8.78
CA SER A 229 -18.98 -4.20 8.18
C SER A 229 -17.57 -4.00 7.63
N ASN A 230 -16.57 -4.51 8.35
CA ASN A 230 -15.17 -4.40 7.97
C ASN A 230 -14.80 -5.37 6.83
N GLU A 231 -15.37 -6.58 6.78
CA GLU A 231 -15.29 -7.48 5.63
C GLU A 231 -15.92 -6.86 4.37
N GLU A 232 -17.07 -6.20 4.49
CA GLU A 232 -17.72 -5.48 3.39
C GLU A 232 -16.85 -4.32 2.87
N LYS A 233 -16.24 -3.53 3.77
CA LYS A 233 -15.27 -2.50 3.40
C LYS A 233 -14.08 -3.09 2.68
N LEU A 234 -13.52 -4.20 3.19
CA LEU A 234 -12.37 -4.84 2.56
C LEU A 234 -12.72 -5.35 1.15
N LYS A 235 -13.85 -6.04 1.00
CA LYS A 235 -14.34 -6.51 -0.30
C LYS A 235 -14.44 -5.35 -1.29
N LYS A 236 -15.00 -4.22 -0.88
CA LYS A 236 -15.13 -3.04 -1.73
C LYS A 236 -13.80 -2.40 -2.09
N VAL A 237 -12.83 -2.35 -1.17
CA VAL A 237 -11.47 -1.87 -1.44
C VAL A 237 -10.70 -2.81 -2.38
N LEU A 238 -10.93 -4.12 -2.29
CA LEU A 238 -10.35 -5.09 -3.23
C LEU A 238 -10.99 -4.99 -4.62
N GLU A 239 -12.32 -4.85 -4.71
CA GLU A 239 -13.03 -4.58 -5.96
C GLU A 239 -12.53 -3.28 -6.61
N LEU A 240 -12.33 -2.22 -5.82
CA LEU A 240 -11.76 -0.94 -6.25
C LEU A 240 -10.37 -1.14 -6.87
N TYR A 241 -9.51 -1.91 -6.21
CA TYR A 241 -8.19 -2.19 -6.73
C TYR A 241 -8.22 -3.06 -7.97
N GLU A 242 -9.10 -4.06 -8.01
CA GLU A 242 -9.24 -4.90 -9.19
C GLU A 242 -9.71 -4.11 -10.41
N GLN A 243 -10.55 -3.08 -10.21
CA GLN A 243 -10.89 -2.13 -11.26
C GLN A 243 -9.69 -1.26 -11.66
N LEU A 244 -8.93 -0.73 -10.69
CA LEU A 244 -7.66 -0.02 -10.94
C LEU A 244 -6.64 -0.89 -11.68
N LYS A 245 -6.74 -2.22 -11.53
CA LYS A 245 -5.86 -3.22 -12.12
C LYS A 245 -6.10 -3.52 -13.60
N ASN A 246 -7.30 -3.28 -14.10
CA ASN A 246 -7.69 -3.80 -15.41
C ASN A 246 -7.60 -2.75 -16.53
N GLU A 247 -7.56 -1.45 -16.23
CA GLU A 247 -7.55 -0.39 -17.23
C GLU A 247 -6.70 0.84 -16.82
N MET A 248 -6.17 1.58 -17.81
CA MET A 248 -5.74 2.98 -17.60
C MET A 248 -6.99 3.81 -17.41
N ILE A 249 -7.43 3.88 -16.16
CA ILE A 249 -8.69 4.50 -15.81
C ILE A 249 -8.63 5.99 -16.18
N PRO A 250 -9.64 6.54 -16.88
CA PRO A 250 -9.76 7.99 -17.07
C PRO A 250 -9.76 8.71 -15.71
N ALA A 251 -9.08 9.84 -15.58
CA ALA A 251 -8.90 10.53 -14.29
C ALA A 251 -10.24 10.79 -13.54
N ASN A 252 -11.32 11.05 -14.28
CA ASN A 252 -12.69 11.18 -13.74
C ASN A 252 -13.19 9.93 -13.00
N ASN A 253 -12.88 8.74 -13.51
CA ASN A 253 -13.26 7.50 -12.87
C ASN A 253 -12.43 7.27 -11.60
N VAL A 254 -11.16 7.70 -11.56
CA VAL A 254 -10.33 7.57 -10.34
C VAL A 254 -10.78 8.52 -9.23
N GLN A 255 -11.18 9.75 -9.57
CA GLN A 255 -11.82 10.64 -8.61
C GLN A 255 -13.10 10.03 -8.05
N ARG A 256 -13.99 9.52 -8.91
CA ARG A 256 -15.23 8.84 -8.50
C ARG A 256 -14.95 7.66 -7.56
N LEU A 257 -13.98 6.83 -7.91
CA LEU A 257 -13.58 5.65 -7.14
C LEU A 257 -12.96 6.04 -5.78
N ALA A 258 -12.12 7.08 -5.74
CA ALA A 258 -11.60 7.64 -4.50
C ALA A 258 -12.72 8.22 -3.61
N ASP A 259 -13.74 8.84 -4.21
CA ASP A 259 -14.90 9.36 -3.48
C ASP A 259 -15.79 8.24 -2.94
N GLU A 260 -16.00 7.17 -3.71
CA GLU A 260 -16.71 5.97 -3.27
C GLU A 260 -15.99 5.28 -2.10
N ALA A 261 -14.67 5.11 -2.18
CA ALA A 261 -13.86 4.59 -1.08
C ALA A 261 -13.86 5.52 0.14
N SER A 262 -13.86 6.84 -0.07
CA SER A 262 -13.95 7.83 1.02
C SER A 262 -15.30 7.76 1.75
N LYS A 263 -16.40 7.53 1.03
CA LYS A 263 -17.74 7.29 1.62
C LYS A 263 -17.77 6.04 2.52
N LEU A 264 -16.89 5.07 2.26
CA LEU A 264 -16.72 3.88 3.10
C LEU A 264 -15.78 4.08 4.29
N GLY A 265 -15.23 5.29 4.45
CA GLY A 265 -14.35 5.69 5.55
C GLY A 265 -12.86 5.54 5.26
N VAL A 266 -12.46 5.25 4.01
CA VAL A 266 -11.05 5.25 3.61
C VAL A 266 -10.55 6.69 3.55
N ARG A 267 -9.44 6.98 4.23
CA ARG A 267 -8.83 8.32 4.20
C ARG A 267 -7.60 8.29 3.31
N PHE A 268 -7.72 8.81 2.10
CA PHE A 268 -6.57 9.05 1.23
C PHE A 268 -5.80 10.29 1.71
N ASP A 269 -4.47 10.18 1.72
CA ASP A 269 -3.55 11.29 2.01
C ASP A 269 -3.74 12.44 1.00
N ASN A 270 -3.36 13.65 1.39
CA ASN A 270 -3.42 14.84 0.54
C ASN A 270 -2.58 14.67 -0.73
N THR A 271 -1.44 13.98 -0.64
CA THR A 271 -0.59 13.63 -1.80
C THR A 271 -1.37 12.85 -2.87
N ILE A 272 -2.22 11.89 -2.48
CA ILE A 272 -3.02 11.11 -3.43
C ILE A 272 -4.08 12.01 -4.09
N ARG A 273 -4.76 12.86 -3.29
CA ARG A 273 -5.77 13.79 -3.81
C ARG A 273 -5.18 14.78 -4.81
N SER A 274 -4.00 15.32 -4.52
CA SER A 274 -3.32 16.25 -5.41
C SER A 274 -2.86 15.57 -6.71
N LEU A 275 -2.45 14.30 -6.68
CA LEU A 275 -2.06 13.56 -7.89
C LEU A 275 -3.27 13.33 -8.80
N ILE A 276 -4.44 13.02 -8.21
CA ILE A 276 -5.70 12.90 -8.95
C ILE A 276 -6.06 14.23 -9.62
N GLN A 277 -5.91 15.35 -8.92
CA GLN A 277 -6.17 16.69 -9.49
C GLN A 277 -5.24 17.03 -10.66
N ILE A 278 -3.95 16.71 -10.56
CA ILE A 278 -3.01 16.90 -11.67
C ILE A 278 -3.41 16.03 -12.87
N ALA A 279 -3.73 14.76 -12.64
CA ALA A 279 -4.17 13.86 -13.70
C ALA A 279 -5.46 14.35 -14.39
N LEU A 280 -6.38 14.97 -13.64
CA LEU A 280 -7.61 15.58 -14.18
C LEU A 280 -7.34 16.82 -15.03
N HIS A 281 -6.32 17.62 -14.73
CA HIS A 281 -5.97 18.84 -15.48
C HIS A 281 -5.13 18.57 -16.73
N GLN A 282 -4.58 17.37 -16.87
CA GLN A 282 -3.76 16.95 -18.00
C GLN A 282 -4.55 16.24 -19.13
N GLN A 283 -5.85 15.97 -18.91
CA GLN A 283 -6.77 15.44 -19.92
C GLN A 283 -7.47 16.57 -20.68
#